data_AF-A0A2I0V725-F1
#
_entry.id   AF-A0A2I0V725-F1
#
_cell.length_a   1.000
_cell.length_b   1.000
_cell.length_c   1.000
_cell.angle_alpha   90.00
_cell.angle_beta   90.00
_cell.angle_gamma   90.00
#
_symmetry.space_group_name_H-M   'P 1'
#
loop_
_entity.id
_entity.type
_entity.pdbx_description
1 polymer ?
#
loop_
_entity_poly.entity_id
_entity_poly.type
_entity_poly.pdbx_seq_one_letter_code
_entity_poly.pdbx_strand_id
1 'polypeptide(L)'
;MLNLAILQEVDAPEDFPFEIIDKSGDQTIILKREFAGENIHATVYMNVDGEDMSKDDEDDSEVDQESAAAPNISLLVAIDKGEGPVLEIGCNISSSDLEIESLIMKSTHDSDGQGAYQGPEFS
;
A
#
# COMPACT_ATOMS: atom_id res chain seq x y z
N MET A 1 29.01 -13.48 -16.73
CA MET A 1 27.61 -13.94 -16.73
C MET A 1 26.91 -13.12 -15.66
N LEU A 2 25.94 -12.28 -16.02
CA LEU A 2 25.14 -11.57 -15.01
C LEU A 2 24.10 -12.57 -14.47
N ASN A 3 24.12 -12.79 -13.16
CA ASN A 3 23.10 -13.59 -12.49
C ASN A 3 21.89 -12.67 -12.28
N LEU A 4 20.92 -12.78 -13.19
CA LEU A 4 19.63 -12.13 -13.08
C LEU A 4 18.85 -12.91 -12.00
N ALA A 5 19.04 -12.53 -10.73
CA ALA A 5 18.16 -12.98 -9.67
C ALA A 5 16.72 -12.65 -10.12
N ILE A 6 15.94 -13.71 -10.25
CA ILE A 6 14.62 -13.68 -10.85
C ILE A 6 13.75 -12.85 -9.90
N LEU A 7 13.45 -11.60 -10.23
CA LEU A 7 12.21 -10.97 -9.80
C LEU A 7 11.13 -11.86 -10.40
N GLN A 8 10.63 -12.80 -9.61
CA GLN A 8 9.50 -13.61 -10.03
C GLN A 8 8.33 -12.64 -10.09
N GLU A 9 7.97 -12.19 -11.31
CA GLU A 9 6.69 -11.54 -11.56
C GLU A 9 5.63 -12.55 -11.12
N VAL A 10 5.15 -12.39 -9.89
CA VAL A 10 4.00 -13.14 -9.40
C VAL A 10 2.80 -12.43 -9.97
N ASP A 11 2.29 -12.95 -11.09
CA ASP A 11 0.98 -12.55 -11.58
C ASP A 11 -0.06 -12.78 -10.46
N ALA A 12 -0.99 -11.84 -10.32
CA ALA A 12 -2.11 -12.04 -9.42
C ALA A 12 -2.85 -13.33 -9.80
N PRO A 13 -3.35 -14.10 -8.82
CA PRO A 13 -4.16 -15.29 -9.10
C PRO A 13 -5.31 -14.98 -10.07
N GLU A 14 -5.70 -15.93 -10.91
CA GLU A 14 -6.81 -15.73 -11.87
C GLU A 14 -8.13 -15.34 -11.19
N ASP A 15 -8.35 -15.78 -9.96
CA ASP A 15 -9.52 -15.48 -9.13
C ASP A 15 -9.28 -14.34 -8.13
N PHE A 16 -8.21 -13.56 -8.32
CA PHE A 16 -7.94 -12.40 -7.48
C PHE A 16 -9.10 -11.40 -7.56
N PRO A 17 -9.74 -11.06 -6.43
CA PRO A 17 -11.06 -10.45 -6.48
C PRO A 17 -11.03 -8.93 -6.68
N PHE A 18 -9.85 -8.34 -6.86
CA PHE A 18 -9.68 -6.91 -7.11
C PHE A 18 -9.24 -6.66 -8.55
N GLU A 19 -9.81 -5.62 -9.16
CA GLU A 19 -9.22 -4.96 -10.32
C GLU A 19 -7.94 -4.25 -9.87
N ILE A 20 -6.83 -4.55 -10.54
CA ILE A 20 -5.53 -3.91 -10.32
C ILE A 20 -5.35 -2.81 -11.36
N ILE A 21 -5.16 -1.58 -10.90
CA ILE A 21 -4.89 -0.41 -11.75
C ILE A 21 -3.50 0.10 -11.39
N ASP A 22 -2.54 -0.18 -12.26
CA ASP A 22 -1.17 0.34 -12.21
C ASP A 22 -0.97 1.33 -13.35
N LYS A 23 -0.61 2.58 -13.00
CA LYS A 23 -0.42 3.66 -13.96
C LYS A 23 1.06 3.98 -14.06
N SER A 24 1.62 3.80 -15.26
CA SER A 24 3.01 4.14 -15.55
C SER A 24 3.37 5.56 -15.10
N GLY A 25 4.36 5.65 -14.22
CA GLY A 25 4.87 6.92 -13.67
C GLY A 25 4.28 7.30 -12.31
N ASP A 26 3.21 6.62 -11.87
CA ASP A 26 2.70 6.72 -10.50
C ASP A 26 3.49 5.73 -9.62
N GLN A 27 3.80 6.12 -8.37
CA GLN A 27 4.44 5.24 -7.39
C GLN A 27 3.40 4.48 -6.54
N THR A 28 2.20 4.29 -7.10
CA THR A 28 1.07 3.69 -6.40
C THR A 28 0.33 2.71 -7.30
N ILE A 29 -0.22 1.67 -6.67
CA ILE A 29 -1.15 0.74 -7.29
C ILE A 29 -2.52 0.96 -6.66
N ILE A 30 -3.58 0.88 -7.46
CA ILE A 30 -4.95 0.96 -6.99
C ILE A 30 -5.60 -0.41 -7.09
N LEU A 31 -6.19 -0.88 -6.00
CA LEU A 31 -7.00 -2.10 -5.95
C LEU A 31 -8.48 -1.71 -5.79
N LYS A 32 -9.33 -2.17 -6.71
CA LYS A 32 -10.78 -1.90 -6.68
C LYS A 32 -11.60 -3.17 -6.62
N ARG A 33 -12.65 -3.18 -5.80
CA ARG A 33 -13.60 -4.29 -5.74
C ARG A 33 -14.97 -3.82 -5.28
N GLU A 34 -16.02 -4.37 -5.87
CA GLU A 34 -17.35 -4.36 -5.26
C GLU A 34 -17.53 -5.60 -4.38
N PHE A 35 -17.95 -5.41 -3.14
CA PHE A 35 -18.22 -6.50 -2.21
C PHE A 35 -19.44 -6.20 -1.35
N ALA A 36 -20.44 -7.09 -1.39
CA ALA A 36 -21.67 -6.97 -0.61
C ALA A 36 -22.41 -5.61 -0.78
N GLY A 37 -22.34 -5.02 -1.98
CA GLY A 37 -22.95 -3.72 -2.27
C GLY A 37 -22.12 -2.51 -1.83
N GLU A 38 -20.92 -2.73 -1.29
CA GLU A 38 -19.96 -1.69 -0.95
C GLU A 38 -18.85 -1.62 -2.02
N ASN A 39 -18.36 -0.41 -2.30
CA ASN A 39 -17.21 -0.20 -3.16
C ASN A 39 -15.95 -0.06 -2.29
N ILE A 40 -14.99 -0.95 -2.49
CA ILE A 40 -13.71 -0.96 -1.78
C ILE A 40 -12.63 -0.46 -2.74
N HIS A 41 -11.88 0.54 -2.30
CA HIS A 41 -10.75 1.13 -3.01
C HIS A 41 -9.53 1.18 -2.09
N ALA A 42 -8.48 0.44 -2.41
CA ALA A 42 -7.21 0.53 -1.68
C ALA A 42 -6.14 1.17 -2.57
N THR A 43 -5.58 2.28 -2.11
CA THR A 43 -4.36 2.85 -2.69
C THR A 43 -3.16 2.25 -1.98
N VAL A 44 -2.31 1.57 -2.72
CA VAL A 44 -1.08 0.93 -2.24
C VAL A 44 0.10 1.84 -2.53
N TYR A 45 0.88 2.17 -1.51
CA TYR A 45 2.11 2.93 -1.60
C TYR A 45 3.28 2.00 -1.30
N MET A 46 4.23 1.90 -2.23
CA MET A 46 5.45 1.15 -2.02
C MET A 46 6.51 2.09 -1.42
N ASN A 47 6.80 1.93 -0.13
CA ASN A 47 7.85 2.70 0.53
C ASN A 47 9.17 1.98 0.26
N VAL A 48 9.91 2.48 -0.72
CA VAL A 48 11.28 2.02 -0.97
C VAL A 48 12.19 2.87 -0.08
N ASP A 49 12.66 2.28 1.02
CA ASP A 49 13.67 2.93 1.86
C ASP A 49 14.91 3.19 1.00
N GLY A 50 15.14 4.46 0.71
CA GLY A 50 16.23 4.93 -0.13
C GLY A 50 17.55 4.95 0.64
N GLU A 51 18.10 3.79 0.95
CA GLU A 51 19.51 3.68 1.30
C GLU A 51 20.21 2.74 0.31
N ASP A 52 21.15 3.34 -0.44
CA ASP A 52 22.18 2.73 -1.28
C ASP A 52 21.99 2.69 -2.81
N MET A 53 21.67 3.86 -3.39
CA MET A 53 21.94 4.15 -4.81
C MET A 53 22.94 5.32 -4.99
N SER A 54 23.87 5.50 -4.06
CA SER A 54 25.07 6.33 -4.28
C SER A 54 26.29 5.43 -4.46
N LYS A 55 26.56 5.08 -5.73
CA LYS A 55 27.86 4.56 -6.14
C LYS A 55 28.94 5.63 -5.96
N ASP A 56 29.84 5.42 -5.02
CA ASP A 56 31.29 5.40 -5.27
C ASP A 56 31.94 4.92 -3.97
N ASP A 57 32.38 3.67 -3.95
CA ASP A 57 33.71 3.31 -3.48
C ASP A 57 33.98 1.84 -3.83
N GLU A 58 35.08 1.63 -4.54
CA GLU A 58 35.65 0.35 -4.87
C GLU A 58 36.09 -0.37 -3.58
N ASP A 59 35.25 -1.24 -3.01
CA ASP A 59 35.77 -2.28 -2.13
C ASP A 59 35.03 -3.61 -2.31
N ASP A 60 35.81 -4.61 -2.71
CA ASP A 60 35.45 -5.99 -2.98
C ASP A 60 35.21 -6.70 -1.64
N SER A 61 34.08 -6.38 -0.99
CA SER A 61 33.62 -7.09 0.19
C SER A 61 32.29 -7.75 -0.11
N GLU A 62 32.25 -9.06 0.14
CA GLU A 62 31.09 -9.93 -0.05
C GLU A 62 29.88 -9.37 0.71
N VAL A 63 29.05 -8.60 0.01
CA VAL A 63 27.77 -8.11 0.53
C VAL A 63 26.85 -9.30 0.74
N ASP A 64 26.67 -9.63 2.01
CA ASP A 64 25.73 -10.60 2.51
C ASP A 64 24.35 -10.31 1.92
N GLN A 65 23.81 -11.26 1.16
CA GLN A 65 22.54 -11.12 0.42
C GLN A 65 21.30 -11.02 1.34
N GLU A 66 21.49 -10.95 2.67
CA GLU A 66 20.43 -10.84 3.67
C GLU A 66 19.99 -9.40 3.98
N SER A 67 20.67 -8.37 3.47
CA SER A 67 20.33 -6.95 3.78
C SER A 67 19.45 -6.26 2.73
N ALA A 68 18.64 -7.00 1.95
CA ALA A 68 17.56 -6.37 1.20
C ALA A 68 16.52 -5.89 2.21
N ALA A 69 16.43 -4.57 2.44
CA ALA A 69 15.42 -3.97 3.31
C ALA A 69 14.04 -4.54 2.94
N ALA A 70 13.34 -5.10 3.92
CA ALA A 70 12.02 -5.65 3.69
C ALA A 70 11.11 -4.54 3.15
N PRO A 71 10.33 -4.79 2.08
CA PRO A 71 9.46 -3.77 1.53
C PRO A 71 8.45 -3.32 2.58
N ASN A 72 8.41 -2.03 2.89
CA ASN A 72 7.37 -1.43 3.70
C ASN A 72 6.26 -0.93 2.75
N ILE A 73 5.01 -1.33 3.02
CA ILE A 73 3.87 -0.97 2.18
C ILE A 73 2.89 -0.18 3.04
N SER A 74 2.51 1.02 2.60
CA SER A 74 1.38 1.73 3.19
C SER A 74 0.13 1.55 2.34
N LEU A 75 -1.03 1.46 2.98
CA LEU A 75 -2.33 1.29 2.34
C LEU A 75 -3.28 2.37 2.84
N LEU A 76 -4.01 2.99 1.92
CA LEU A 76 -5.19 3.78 2.25
C LEU A 76 -6.42 3.07 1.67
N VAL A 77 -7.21 2.45 2.54
CA VAL A 77 -8.41 1.71 2.19
C VAL A 77 -9.63 2.60 2.41
N ALA A 78 -10.37 2.90 1.33
CA ALA A 78 -11.66 3.57 1.38
C ALA A 78 -12.78 2.55 1.12
N ILE A 79 -13.80 2.57 1.96
CA ILE A 79 -15.01 1.76 1.86
C ILE A 79 -16.20 2.71 1.71
N ASP A 80 -16.78 2.70 0.53
CA ASP A 80 -17.97 3.47 0.18
C ASP A 80 -19.20 2.57 0.24
N LYS A 81 -20.14 2.93 1.11
CA LYS A 81 -21.40 2.21 1.35
C LYS A 81 -22.57 2.77 0.52
N GLY A 82 -22.32 3.66 -0.43
CA GLY A 82 -23.33 4.37 -1.21
C GLY A 82 -23.84 5.61 -0.49
N GLU A 83 -25.10 5.60 -0.06
CA GLU A 83 -25.72 6.76 0.62
C GLU A 83 -25.20 6.99 2.06
N GLY A 84 -24.42 6.05 2.60
CA GLY A 84 -23.82 6.12 3.93
C GLY A 84 -22.44 6.81 3.96
N PRO A 85 -21.85 7.01 5.14
CA PRO A 85 -20.52 7.59 5.26
C PRO A 85 -19.45 6.70 4.60
N VAL A 86 -18.38 7.34 4.14
CA VAL A 86 -17.17 6.66 3.64
C VAL A 86 -16.23 6.41 4.81
N LEU A 87 -15.77 5.17 4.95
CA LEU A 87 -14.76 4.79 5.93
C LEU A 87 -13.39 4.73 5.24
N GLU A 88 -12.43 5.49 5.74
CA GLU A 88 -11.04 5.41 5.34
C GLU A 88 -10.22 4.77 6.46
N ILE A 89 -9.31 3.86 6.09
CA ILE A 89 -8.42 3.16 7.01
C ILE A 89 -7.01 3.28 6.44
N GLY A 90 -6.11 3.91 7.17
CA GLY A 90 -4.69 3.92 6.86
C GLY A 90 -4.01 2.74 7.54
N CYS A 91 -3.26 1.94 6.79
CA CYS A 91 -2.52 0.81 7.32
C CYS A 91 -1.04 0.85 6.89
N ASN A 92 -0.17 0.34 7.76
CA ASN A 92 1.20 -0.02 7.42
C ASN A 92 1.31 -1.56 7.38
N ILE A 93 2.01 -2.08 6.38
CA ILE A 93 2.37 -3.49 6.28
C ILE A 93 3.89 -3.58 6.24
N SER A 94 4.43 -4.27 7.24
CA SER A 94 5.82 -4.72 7.27
C SER A 94 5.91 -6.19 6.86
N SER A 95 7.11 -6.78 6.87
CA SER A 95 7.30 -8.19 6.49
C SER A 95 6.49 -9.19 7.32
N SER A 96 6.08 -8.84 8.54
CA SER A 96 5.39 -9.74 9.47
C SER A 96 4.02 -9.25 9.93
N ASP A 97 3.75 -7.95 9.87
CA ASP A 97 2.64 -7.35 10.60
C ASP A 97 1.86 -6.35 9.74
N LEU A 98 0.55 -6.25 10.02
CA LEU A 98 -0.33 -5.20 9.52
C LEU A 98 -0.79 -4.37 10.71
N GLU A 99 -0.50 -3.08 10.66
CA GLU A 99 -0.87 -2.10 11.68
C GLU A 99 -1.87 -1.11 11.09
N ILE A 100 -2.92 -0.79 11.85
CA ILE A 100 -3.85 0.30 11.50
C ILE A 100 -3.28 1.58 12.11
N GLU A 101 -2.95 2.55 11.28
CA GLU A 101 -2.40 3.84 11.70
C GLU A 101 -3.50 4.90 11.85
N SER A 102 -4.59 4.78 11.09
CA SER A 102 -5.68 5.75 11.13
C SER A 102 -7.03 5.16 10.71
N LEU A 103 -8.11 5.74 11.21
CA LEU A 103 -9.48 5.39 10.83
C LEU A 103 -10.33 6.65 10.77
N ILE A 104 -10.82 7.02 9.60
CA ILE A 104 -11.59 8.24 9.38
C ILE A 104 -12.96 7.91 8.83
N MET A 105 -14.02 8.47 9.42
CA MET A 105 -15.38 8.37 8.90
C MET A 105 -15.81 9.72 8.33
N LYS A 106 -15.95 9.79 7.00
CA LYS A 106 -16.37 10.99 6.26
C LYS A 106 -17.86 10.91 5.95
N SER A 107 -18.59 11.97 6.28
CA SER A 107 -19.98 12.15 5.85
C SER A 107 -20.03 12.44 4.35
N THR A 108 -20.99 11.85 3.64
CA THR A 108 -21.26 12.13 2.22
C THR A 108 -21.75 13.56 1.98
N HIS A 109 -22.18 14.26 3.04
CA HIS A 109 -22.69 15.63 2.97
C HIS A 109 -21.66 16.71 3.36
N ASP A 110 -20.49 16.31 3.88
CA ASP A 110 -19.47 17.25 4.35
C ASP A 110 -18.28 17.26 3.38
N SER A 111 -18.31 18.18 2.40
CA SER A 111 -17.24 18.35 1.40
C SER A 111 -15.88 18.75 2.01
N ASP A 112 -15.91 19.36 3.19
CA ASP A 112 -14.75 20.04 3.77
C ASP A 112 -14.06 19.21 4.87
N GLY A 113 -14.60 18.02 5.20
CA GLY A 113 -14.01 17.08 6.18
C GLY A 113 -13.93 17.57 7.63
N GLN A 114 -14.34 18.82 7.92
CA GLN A 114 -14.17 19.51 9.21
C GLN A 114 -15.00 18.93 10.38
N GLY A 115 -15.77 17.86 10.17
CA GLY A 115 -16.52 17.14 11.20
C GLY A 115 -16.31 15.62 11.19
N ALA A 116 -15.37 15.11 10.38
CA ALA A 116 -15.13 13.68 10.26
C ALA A 116 -14.56 13.11 11.56
N TYR A 117 -15.13 12.00 12.04
CA TYR A 117 -14.55 11.25 13.15
C TYR A 117 -13.20 10.67 12.73
N GLN A 118 -12.14 10.96 13.49
CA GLN A 118 -10.74 10.58 13.17
C GLN A 118 -10.31 9.25 13.81
N GLY A 119 -11.26 8.50 14.38
CA GLY A 119 -10.93 7.21 14.98
C GLY A 119 -10.36 7.35 16.40
N PRO A 120 -10.12 6.20 17.07
CA PRO A 120 -9.31 6.16 18.27
C PRO A 120 -7.83 6.35 17.95
N GLU A 121 -7.01 6.58 18.97
CA GLU A 121 -5.57 6.36 18.87
C GLU A 121 -5.31 4.85 18.76
N PHE A 122 -4.51 4.45 17.78
CA PHE A 122 -4.06 3.07 17.60
C PHE A 122 -2.71 2.86 18.31
N SER A 123 -2.46 1.64 18.79
CA SER A 123 -1.32 1.28 19.65
C SER A 123 -0.47 0.16 19.08
#